data_AF-A0A7V2RHN2-F1
#
_entry.id   AF-A0A7V2RHN2-F1
#
_cell.length_a   1.000
_cell.length_b   1.000
_cell.length_c   1.000
_cell.angle_alpha   90.00
_cell.angle_beta   90.00
_cell.angle_gamma   90.00
#
_symmetry.space_group_name_H-M   'P 1'
#
loop_
_entity.id
_entity.type
_entity.pdbx_description
1 polymer ?
#
loop_
_entity_poly.entity_id
_entity_poly.type
_entity_poly.pdbx_seq_one_letter_code
_entity_poly.pdbx_strand_id
1 'polypeptide(L)'
;MMAAITYPAEIKTSYEKLGAVYSLIEQMRLEHNRQGAIARDKPDFISSGRWAEYTRIFRTKLKPLLAEQDRLRDEIRKSLYTDEEWKALDSDQRIEVFERDIKGDKEELKSLSTEATTTLLNELKAIKLNELGVSSSG
;
A
#
# COMPACT_ATOMS: atom_id res chain seq x y z
N MET A 1 -10.70 -14.16 -7.70
CA MET A 1 -9.59 -13.55 -6.92
C MET A 1 -10.15 -13.16 -5.57
N MET A 2 -9.66 -13.73 -4.47
CA MET A 2 -10.06 -13.27 -3.13
C MET A 2 -9.60 -11.82 -2.96
N ALA A 3 -10.47 -10.96 -2.42
CA ALA A 3 -10.12 -9.56 -2.17
C ALA A 3 -8.92 -9.52 -1.23
N ALA A 4 -7.80 -8.99 -1.70
CA ALA A 4 -6.56 -8.89 -0.92
C ALA A 4 -6.73 -7.97 0.30
N ILE A 5 -7.77 -7.14 0.31
CA ILE A 5 -8.07 -6.17 1.35
C ILE A 5 -9.48 -6.47 1.86
N THR A 6 -9.61 -6.62 3.18
CA THR A 6 -10.89 -6.68 3.86
C THR A 6 -11.16 -5.30 4.43
N TYR A 7 -12.25 -4.67 4.01
CA TYR A 7 -12.73 -3.43 4.59
C TYR A 7 -13.76 -3.74 5.69
N PRO A 8 -13.67 -3.12 6.87
CA PRO A 8 -14.68 -3.20 7.92
C PRO A 8 -16.00 -2.56 7.43
N ALA A 9 -17.12 -2.89 8.08
CA ALA A 9 -18.46 -2.45 7.63
C ALA A 9 -18.68 -0.93 7.73
N GLU A 10 -17.85 -0.28 8.53
CA GLU A 10 -17.78 1.14 8.79
C GLU A 10 -17.18 1.90 7.59
N ILE A 11 -16.30 1.25 6.81
CA ILE A 11 -15.67 1.83 5.62
C ILE A 11 -16.57 1.59 4.40
N LYS A 12 -17.26 2.63 3.96
CA LYS A 12 -18.34 2.52 2.95
C LYS A 12 -17.97 3.19 1.64
N THR A 13 -17.45 4.40 1.72
CA THR A 13 -17.16 5.26 0.57
C THR A 13 -15.83 4.92 -0.07
N SER A 14 -15.68 5.29 -1.34
CA SER A 14 -14.44 5.07 -2.10
C SER A 14 -13.30 5.95 -1.58
N TYR A 15 -13.63 7.08 -0.94
CA TYR A 15 -12.68 7.93 -0.20
C TYR A 15 -12.13 7.23 1.06
N GLU A 16 -13.00 6.71 1.93
CA GLU A 16 -12.58 5.99 3.14
C GLU A 16 -11.74 4.75 2.78
N LYS A 17 -12.16 4.01 1.75
CA LYS A 17 -11.39 2.88 1.21
C LYS A 17 -10.02 3.33 0.70
N LEU A 18 -9.95 4.45 0.00
CA LEU A 18 -8.69 4.98 -0.51
C LEU A 18 -7.76 5.36 0.65
N GLY A 19 -8.26 6.03 1.69
CA GLY A 19 -7.52 6.31 2.92
C GLY A 19 -6.98 5.05 3.59
N ALA A 20 -7.81 4.00 3.71
CA ALA A 20 -7.40 2.72 4.25
C ALA A 20 -6.30 2.03 3.43
N VAL A 21 -6.39 2.08 2.10
CA VAL A 21 -5.36 1.55 1.21
C VAL A 21 -4.04 2.30 1.35
N TYR A 22 -4.06 3.63 1.49
CA TYR A 22 -2.84 4.41 1.77
C TYR A 22 -2.18 3.97 3.08
N SER A 23 -2.95 3.79 4.16
CA SER A 23 -2.44 3.28 5.43
C SER A 23 -1.80 1.90 5.28
N LEU A 24 -2.46 0.97 4.58
CA LEU A 24 -1.93 -0.38 4.36
C LEU A 24 -0.63 -0.37 3.55
N ILE A 25 -0.56 0.44 2.49
CA ILE A 25 0.66 0.63 1.70
C ILE A 25 1.80 1.17 2.57
N GLU A 26 1.51 2.15 3.42
CA GLU A 26 2.51 2.74 4.32
C GLU A 26 3.00 1.73 5.35
N GLN A 27 2.09 0.95 5.95
CA GLN A 27 2.48 -0.14 6.85
C GLN A 27 3.36 -1.18 6.16
N MET A 28 3.08 -1.53 4.90
CA MET A 28 3.96 -2.42 4.12
C MET A 28 5.34 -1.80 3.87
N ARG A 29 5.42 -0.48 3.59
CA ARG A 29 6.70 0.23 3.43
C ARG A 29 7.51 0.28 4.73
N LEU A 30 6.86 0.56 5.85
CA LEU A 30 7.49 0.54 7.17
C LEU A 30 8.05 -0.84 7.50
N GLU A 31 7.30 -1.91 7.20
CA GLU A 31 7.78 -3.29 7.37
C GLU A 31 8.96 -3.60 6.43
N HIS A 32 8.93 -3.16 5.18
CA HIS A 32 10.08 -3.29 4.27
C HIS A 32 11.31 -2.56 4.80
N ASN A 33 11.16 -1.32 5.28
CA ASN A 33 12.24 -0.55 5.88
C ASN A 33 12.81 -1.23 7.13
N ARG A 34 11.95 -1.79 7.99
CA ARG A 34 12.34 -2.56 9.19
C ARG A 34 13.20 -3.76 8.82
N GLN A 35 12.76 -4.55 7.84
CA GLN A 35 13.51 -5.72 7.35
C GLN A 35 14.82 -5.30 6.65
N GLY A 36 14.82 -4.16 5.95
CA GLY A 36 16.02 -3.59 5.36
C GLY A 36 17.06 -3.15 6.39
N ALA A 37 16.63 -2.62 7.54
CA ALA A 37 17.51 -2.34 8.66
C ALA A 37 18.15 -3.63 9.20
N ILE A 38 17.34 -4.67 9.44
CA ILE A 38 17.83 -5.99 9.90
C ILE A 38 18.85 -6.59 8.91
N ALA A 39 18.59 -6.49 7.62
CA ALA A 39 19.50 -6.99 6.58
C ALA A 39 20.83 -6.21 6.54
N ARG A 40 20.82 -4.90 6.82
CA ARG A 40 22.06 -4.10 6.88
C ARG A 40 22.93 -4.46 8.09
N ASP A 41 22.31 -4.80 9.21
CA ASP A 41 23.03 -5.23 10.42
C ASP A 41 23.61 -6.65 10.27
N LYS A 42 23.18 -7.40 9.25
CA LYS A 42 23.55 -8.78 8.98
C LYS A 42 24.03 -8.96 7.53
N PRO A 43 25.32 -8.72 7.25
CA PRO A 43 25.86 -8.75 5.89
C PRO A 43 25.60 -10.06 5.11
N ASP A 44 25.43 -11.18 5.81
CA ASP A 44 25.09 -12.48 5.21
C ASP A 44 23.73 -12.48 4.50
N PHE A 45 22.75 -11.69 4.97
CA PHE A 45 21.44 -11.58 4.31
C PHE A 45 21.51 -10.83 2.99
N ILE A 46 22.47 -9.91 2.86
CA ILE A 46 22.73 -9.18 1.62
C ILE A 46 23.51 -10.08 0.65
N SER A 47 24.63 -10.65 1.09
CA SER A 47 25.51 -11.45 0.24
C SER A 47 24.86 -12.74 -0.25
N SER A 48 23.98 -13.35 0.56
CA SER A 48 23.24 -14.54 0.15
C SER A 48 22.06 -14.24 -0.77
N GLY A 49 21.72 -12.97 -1.05
CA GLY A 49 20.57 -12.59 -1.87
C GLY A 49 19.20 -12.68 -1.17
N ARG A 50 19.14 -13.01 0.13
CA ARG A 50 17.87 -13.10 0.89
C ARG A 50 17.14 -11.76 0.95
N TRP A 51 17.87 -10.66 1.12
CA TRP A 51 17.28 -9.31 1.07
C TRP A 51 16.67 -8.98 -0.30
N ALA A 52 17.34 -9.37 -1.38
CA ALA A 52 16.84 -9.18 -2.74
C ALA A 52 15.56 -9.98 -2.97
N GLU A 53 15.53 -11.22 -2.49
CA GLU A 53 14.35 -12.08 -2.57
C GLU A 53 13.17 -11.52 -1.75
N TYR A 54 13.42 -11.07 -0.52
CA TYR A 54 12.39 -10.40 0.28
C TYR A 54 11.83 -9.17 -0.44
N THR A 55 12.71 -8.35 -1.04
CA THR A 55 12.29 -7.16 -1.80
C THR A 55 11.44 -7.54 -3.01
N ARG A 56 11.72 -8.66 -3.68
CA ARG A 56 10.89 -9.19 -4.78
C ARG A 56 9.50 -9.62 -4.28
N ILE A 57 9.45 -10.32 -3.15
CA ILE A 57 8.18 -10.72 -2.51
C ILE A 57 7.37 -9.49 -2.10
N PHE A 58 8.00 -8.51 -1.45
CA PHE A 58 7.40 -7.23 -1.09
C PHE A 58 6.75 -6.55 -2.30
N ARG A 59 7.50 -6.38 -3.41
CA ARG A 59 6.95 -5.78 -4.64
C ARG A 59 5.76 -6.55 -5.19
N THR A 60 5.81 -7.88 -5.15
CA THR A 60 4.72 -8.74 -5.63
C THR A 60 3.46 -8.54 -4.80
N LYS A 61 3.61 -8.46 -3.47
CA LYS A 61 2.51 -8.23 -2.54
C LYS A 61 1.99 -6.79 -2.54
N LEU A 62 2.82 -5.81 -2.91
CA LEU A 62 2.41 -4.41 -2.97
C LEU A 62 1.53 -4.12 -4.20
N LYS A 63 1.76 -4.84 -5.32
CA LYS A 63 1.04 -4.61 -6.59
C LYS A 63 -0.49 -4.60 -6.47
N PRO A 64 -1.16 -5.55 -5.79
CA PRO A 64 -2.61 -5.52 -5.62
C PRO A 64 -3.12 -4.28 -4.89
N LEU A 65 -2.38 -3.75 -3.90
CA LEU A 65 -2.79 -2.55 -3.17
C LEU A 65 -2.66 -1.30 -4.04
N LEU A 66 -1.62 -1.22 -4.89
CA LEU A 66 -1.47 -0.12 -5.85
C LEU A 66 -2.58 -0.15 -6.91
N ALA A 67 -2.92 -1.34 -7.42
CA ALA A 67 -4.02 -1.49 -8.36
C ALA A 67 -5.37 -1.07 -7.74
N GLU A 68 -5.61 -1.40 -6.47
CA GLU A 68 -6.82 -0.97 -5.76
C GLU A 68 -6.82 0.55 -5.51
N GLN A 69 -5.68 1.14 -5.14
CA GLN A 69 -5.52 2.59 -5.03
C GLN A 69 -5.89 3.29 -6.34
N ASP A 70 -5.37 2.82 -7.47
CA ASP A 70 -5.64 3.41 -8.78
C ASP A 70 -7.12 3.24 -9.18
N ARG A 71 -7.70 2.07 -8.91
CA ARG A 71 -9.14 1.81 -9.13
C ARG A 71 -10.01 2.78 -8.34
N LEU A 72 -9.72 2.98 -7.05
CA LEU A 72 -10.46 3.88 -6.17
C LEU A 72 -10.31 5.35 -6.58
N ARG A 73 -9.09 5.76 -6.98
CA ARG A 73 -8.85 7.10 -7.53
C ARG A 73 -9.64 7.35 -8.80
N ASP A 74 -9.71 6.38 -9.71
CA ASP A 74 -10.51 6.49 -10.93
C ASP A 74 -12.02 6.56 -10.65
N GLU A 75 -12.50 5.79 -9.66
CA GLU A 75 -13.89 5.83 -9.21
C GLU A 75 -14.26 7.21 -8.63
N ILE A 76 -13.41 7.74 -7.75
CA ILE A 76 -13.55 9.09 -7.18
C ILE A 76 -13.54 10.14 -8.29
N ARG A 77 -12.55 10.09 -9.19
CA ARG A 77 -12.44 11.03 -10.32
C ARG A 77 -13.74 11.07 -11.11
N LYS A 78 -14.23 9.91 -11.54
CA LYS A 78 -15.45 9.77 -12.36
C LYS A 78 -16.72 10.20 -11.62
N SER A 79 -16.73 10.17 -10.30
CA SER A 79 -17.85 10.66 -9.50
C SER A 79 -17.94 12.19 -9.43
N LEU A 80 -16.82 12.88 -9.65
CA LEU A 80 -16.73 14.34 -9.51
C LEU A 80 -16.56 15.08 -10.83
N TYR A 81 -15.91 14.45 -11.81
CA TYR A 81 -15.49 15.09 -13.05
C TYR A 81 -15.76 14.20 -14.26
N THR A 82 -16.17 14.83 -15.36
CA THR A 82 -16.05 14.27 -16.71
C THR A 82 -14.57 14.18 -17.13
N ASP A 83 -14.29 13.42 -18.20
CA ASP A 83 -12.93 13.30 -18.72
C ASP A 83 -12.40 14.64 -19.24
N GLU A 84 -13.27 15.48 -19.81
CA GLU A 84 -12.96 16.83 -20.27
C GLU A 84 -12.60 17.77 -19.10
N GLU A 85 -13.43 17.79 -18.05
CA GLU A 85 -13.18 18.60 -16.85
C GLU A 85 -11.89 18.17 -16.14
N TRP A 86 -11.66 16.86 -16.01
CA TRP A 86 -10.44 16.35 -15.40
C TRP A 86 -9.18 16.74 -16.19
N LYS A 87 -9.25 16.70 -17.53
CA LYS A 87 -8.14 17.12 -18.40
C LYS A 87 -7.84 18.61 -18.28
N ALA A 88 -8.85 19.43 -18.00
CA ALA A 88 -8.69 20.86 -17.79
C ALA A 88 -8.01 21.22 -16.46
N LEU A 89 -8.05 20.33 -15.46
CA LEU A 89 -7.32 20.52 -14.21
C LEU A 89 -5.80 20.40 -14.41
N ASP A 90 -5.05 21.27 -13.74
CA ASP A 90 -3.60 21.15 -13.63
C ASP A 90 -3.17 20.04 -12.65
N SER A 91 -1.86 19.82 -12.51
CA SER A 91 -1.35 18.73 -11.67
C SER A 91 -1.65 18.93 -10.19
N ASP A 92 -1.61 20.16 -9.69
CA ASP A 92 -1.81 20.48 -8.27
C ASP A 92 -3.29 20.34 -7.92
N GLN A 93 -4.18 20.81 -8.79
CA GLN A 93 -5.63 20.62 -8.66
C GLN A 93 -6.03 19.15 -8.65
N ARG A 94 -5.41 18.33 -9.51
CA ARG A 94 -5.65 16.87 -9.50
C ARG A 94 -5.17 16.20 -8.22
N ILE A 95 -4.07 16.69 -7.64
CA ILE A 95 -3.57 16.21 -6.35
C ILE A 95 -4.55 16.60 -5.24
N GLU A 96 -5.03 17.84 -5.23
CA GLU A 96 -5.99 18.35 -4.24
C GLU A 96 -7.29 17.54 -4.17
N VAL A 97 -7.80 17.03 -5.30
CA VAL A 97 -8.99 16.17 -5.34
C VAL A 97 -8.85 14.94 -4.44
N PHE A 98 -7.64 14.38 -4.35
CA PHE A 98 -7.36 13.25 -3.48
C PHE A 98 -6.84 13.70 -2.10
N GLU A 99 -6.16 14.85 -2.00
CA GLU A 99 -5.59 15.34 -0.74
C GLU A 99 -6.60 16.05 0.18
N ARG A 100 -7.60 16.75 -0.35
CA ARG A 100 -8.52 17.56 0.46
C ARG A 100 -9.28 16.72 1.48
N ASP A 101 -9.55 15.46 1.15
CA ASP A 101 -10.24 14.52 2.05
C ASP A 101 -9.27 13.55 2.76
N ILE A 102 -8.01 13.44 2.33
CA ILE A 102 -6.91 12.82 3.13
C ILE A 102 -6.39 13.78 4.22
N LYS A 103 -6.52 15.10 4.02
CA LYS A 103 -6.13 16.15 4.97
C LYS A 103 -7.32 16.70 5.76
N GLY A 104 -8.54 16.58 5.23
CA GLY A 104 -9.78 17.02 5.86
C GLY A 104 -10.01 16.44 7.24
N ASP A 105 -9.38 15.31 7.55
CA ASP A 105 -9.37 14.79 8.90
C ASP A 105 -8.13 13.94 9.21
N LYS A 106 -6.96 14.60 9.34
CA LYS A 106 -5.72 13.90 9.75
C LYS A 106 -5.85 13.24 11.13
N GLU A 107 -6.77 13.69 11.97
CA GLU A 107 -7.04 13.08 13.28
C GLU A 107 -8.06 11.94 13.16
N GLU A 108 -9.12 12.07 12.34
CA GLU A 108 -10.04 10.96 12.05
C GLU A 108 -9.40 9.87 11.19
N LEU A 109 -8.43 10.17 10.32
CA LEU A 109 -7.64 9.16 9.59
C LEU A 109 -6.61 8.45 10.49
N LYS A 110 -6.11 9.12 11.54
CA LYS A 110 -5.33 8.47 12.60
C LYS A 110 -6.23 7.64 13.52
N SER A 111 -7.48 8.04 13.76
CA SER A 111 -8.46 7.28 14.57
C SER A 111 -9.20 6.18 13.79
N LEU A 112 -9.34 6.33 12.47
CA LEU A 112 -9.62 5.29 11.47
C LEU A 112 -8.40 4.37 11.30
N SER A 113 -7.44 4.41 12.25
CA SER A 113 -6.57 3.29 12.63
C SER A 113 -7.20 2.00 12.15
N THR A 114 -6.70 1.59 10.99
CA THR A 114 -7.42 0.84 9.98
C THR A 114 -7.71 -0.57 10.47
N GLU A 115 -8.96 -0.86 10.84
CA GLU A 115 -9.46 -2.23 10.87
C GLU A 115 -9.46 -2.88 9.48
N ALA A 116 -9.25 -2.08 8.42
CA ALA A 116 -8.95 -2.63 7.11
C ALA A 116 -7.68 -3.48 7.20
N THR A 117 -7.82 -4.76 6.90
CA THR A 117 -6.71 -5.72 6.97
C THR A 117 -6.39 -6.25 5.59
N THR A 118 -5.13 -6.62 5.40
CA THR A 118 -4.71 -7.36 4.22
C THR A 118 -3.89 -8.55 4.65
N THR A 119 -4.23 -9.73 4.12
CA THR A 119 -3.45 -10.95 4.34
C THR A 119 -2.02 -10.79 3.84
N LEU A 120 -1.81 -9.94 2.83
CA LEU A 120 -0.50 -9.68 2.22
C LEU A 120 0.50 -9.03 3.21
N LEU A 121 0.03 -8.15 4.09
CA LEU A 121 0.86 -7.54 5.13
C LEU A 121 1.21 -8.56 6.22
N ASN A 122 0.24 -9.38 6.63
CA ASN A 122 0.47 -10.46 7.60
C ASN A 122 1.48 -11.48 7.08
N GLU A 123 1.34 -11.86 5.81
CA GLU A 123 2.29 -12.73 5.11
C GLU A 123 3.68 -12.09 5.02
N LEU A 124 3.81 -10.77 4.81
CA LEU A 124 5.11 -10.08 4.86
C LEU A 124 5.73 -10.13 6.25
N LYS A 125 4.96 -9.78 7.28
CA LYS A 125 5.43 -9.77 8.67
C LYS A 125 5.86 -11.16 9.15
N ALA A 126 5.26 -12.22 8.60
CA ALA A 126 5.62 -13.60 8.89
C ALA A 126 6.96 -14.05 8.26
N ILE A 127 7.48 -13.32 7.26
CA ILE A 127 8.76 -13.68 6.64
C ILE A 127 9.90 -13.35 7.58
N LYS A 128 10.68 -14.38 7.90
CA LYS A 128 11.96 -14.23 8.57
C LYS A 128 13.09 -14.39 7.56
N LEU A 129 13.95 -13.38 7.45
CA LEU A 129 15.02 -13.37 6.45
C LEU A 129 15.96 -14.59 6.55
N ASN A 130 16.25 -15.08 7.76
CA ASN A 130 17.10 -16.26 7.97
C ASN A 130 16.49 -17.57 7.46
N GLU A 131 15.17 -17.65 7.36
CA GLU A 131 14.42 -18.81 6.87
C GLU A 131 14.06 -18.67 5.37
N LEU A 132 14.37 -17.52 4.76
CA LEU A 132 14.01 -17.26 3.38
C LEU A 132 14.92 -18.02 2.41
N GLY A 133 14.31 -18.93 1.65
CA GLY A 133 14.95 -19.58 0.51
C GLY A 133 15.26 -18.56 -0.59
N VAL A 134 16.46 -18.62 -1.15
CA VAL A 134 16.86 -17.73 -2.24
C VAL A 134 16.54 -18.47 -3.53
N SER A 135 15.56 -17.95 -4.28
CA SER A 135 15.26 -18.46 -5.62
C SER A 135 16.47 -18.20 -6.51
N SER A 136 17.28 -19.23 -6.78
CA SER A 136 18.37 -19.18 -7.75
C SER A 136 17.77 -18.99 -9.14
N SER A 137 17.62 -17.73 -9.54
CA SER A 137 17.30 -17.40 -10.93
C SER A 137 18.63 -17.45 -11.68
N GLY A 138 18.87 -18.57 -12.37
CA GLY A 138 19.88 -18.65 -13.44
C GLY A 138 19.46 -17.85 -14.67
#